data_AF-C4WW42-F1
#
_entry.id   AF-C4WW42-F1
#
_cell.length_a   1.000
_cell.length_b   1.000
_cell.length_c   1.000
_cell.angle_alpha   90.00
_cell.angle_beta   90.00
_cell.angle_gamma   90.00
#
_symmetry.space_group_name_H-M   'P 1'
#
loop_
_entity.id
_entity.type
_entity.pdbx_description
1 polymer ?
#
loop_
_entity_poly.entity_id
_entity_poly.type
_entity_poly.pdbx_seq_one_letter_code
_entity_poly.pdbx_strand_id
1 'polypeptide(L)'
;MPLINDGSGIVLKESIKIKEKSIVPITADEEYAKNPEISKENIEDLRKWVVTQPHLPQNIPEEMLILFYHSCFFDMEQTRICIEIYYTLKTETPEFFANRDVFRPELVNALNVLDYGCLPIRNPNDYQIIYHKLRIFEANKYVFNDGVKLLIMAMDACFKVDGTCPGYIFLFDMRGVRLGHLTRLSISSLRKFFTFIQEGLPVRLRVFMS
;
A
#
# COMPACT_ATOMS: atom_id res chain seq x y z
N MET A 1 23.94 0.32 6.59
CA MET A 1 23.73 1.78 6.55
C MET A 1 23.41 2.20 7.96
N PRO A 2 24.27 2.97 8.65
CA PRO A 2 24.00 3.38 10.02
C PRO A 2 22.80 4.33 10.01
N LEU A 3 21.84 4.07 10.88
CA LEU A 3 20.69 4.93 11.13
C LEU A 3 21.21 6.34 11.45
N ILE A 4 20.82 7.30 10.63
CA ILE A 4 21.21 8.70 10.78
C ILE A 4 20.54 9.18 12.06
N ASN A 5 21.34 9.33 13.11
CA ASN A 5 21.00 10.17 14.25
C ASN A 5 21.28 11.61 13.80
N ASP A 6 20.26 12.29 13.27
CA ASP A 6 20.37 13.63 12.69
C ASP A 6 20.43 14.75 13.74
N GLY A 7 20.71 14.41 15.01
CA GLY A 7 20.83 15.39 16.09
C GLY A 7 19.50 16.03 16.50
N SER A 8 18.37 15.61 15.95
CA SER A 8 17.04 16.12 16.29
C SER A 8 16.41 15.49 17.55
N GLY A 9 17.04 14.44 18.11
CA GLY A 9 16.49 13.70 19.25
C GLY A 9 15.25 12.86 18.92
N ILE A 10 14.88 12.74 17.64
CA ILE A 10 13.73 11.96 17.19
C ILE A 10 14.13 10.48 17.08
N VAL A 11 13.64 9.66 18.02
CA VAL A 11 13.79 8.21 17.95
C VAL A 11 12.73 7.64 17.00
N LEU A 12 13.16 7.17 15.84
CA LEU A 12 12.30 6.44 14.91
C LEU A 12 12.04 5.03 15.46
N LYS A 13 10.78 4.59 15.40
CA LYS A 13 10.41 3.22 15.79
C LYS A 13 10.78 2.26 14.65
N GLU A 14 11.07 1.00 14.96
CA GLU A 14 11.41 0.00 13.95
C GLU A 14 10.24 -1.00 13.79
N SER A 15 9.83 -1.27 12.55
CA SER A 15 8.91 -2.37 12.24
C SER A 15 9.69 -3.68 12.13
N ILE A 16 9.57 -4.51 13.16
CA ILE A 16 10.30 -5.79 13.29
C ILE A 16 9.99 -6.69 12.08
N LYS A 17 8.70 -6.87 11.74
CA LYS A 17 8.29 -7.77 10.65
C LYS A 17 8.84 -7.33 9.28
N ILE A 18 8.86 -6.02 9.01
CA ILE A 18 9.40 -5.48 7.76
C ILE A 18 10.94 -5.59 7.74
N LYS A 19 11.60 -5.27 8.85
CA LYS A 19 13.06 -5.41 9.01
C LYS A 19 13.52 -6.84 8.75
N GLU A 20 12.81 -7.80 9.33
CA GLU A 20 13.10 -9.23 9.21
C GLU A 20 12.65 -9.82 7.86
N LYS A 21 12.01 -9.02 7.00
CA LYS A 21 11.40 -9.47 5.74
C LYS A 21 10.53 -10.70 5.97
N SER A 22 9.74 -10.66 7.05
CA SER A 22 8.86 -11.77 7.41
C SER A 22 7.97 -12.12 6.22
N ILE A 23 7.74 -13.41 6.06
CA ILE A 23 6.77 -13.97 5.10
C ILE A 23 5.54 -14.52 5.81
N VAL A 24 5.51 -14.45 7.15
CA VAL A 24 4.41 -14.94 7.98
C VAL A 24 3.33 -13.88 8.02
N PRO A 25 2.12 -14.16 7.49
CA PRO A 25 1.02 -13.20 7.50
C PRO A 25 0.53 -12.92 8.91
N ILE A 26 0.01 -11.72 9.15
CA ILE A 26 -0.74 -11.44 10.37
C ILE A 26 -2.03 -12.26 10.38
N THR A 27 -2.45 -12.72 11.55
CA THR A 27 -3.73 -13.44 11.71
C THR A 27 -4.85 -12.50 12.16
N ALA A 28 -6.10 -12.91 11.97
CA ALA A 28 -7.24 -12.15 12.47
C ALA A 28 -7.21 -11.99 14.00
N ASP A 29 -6.80 -13.02 14.75
CA ASP A 29 -6.68 -12.93 16.22
C ASP A 29 -5.60 -11.93 16.65
N GLU A 30 -4.47 -11.85 15.92
CA GLU A 30 -3.45 -10.81 16.14
C GLU A 30 -4.00 -9.41 15.85
N GLU A 31 -4.82 -9.25 14.80
CA GLU A 31 -5.46 -7.98 14.46
C GLU A 31 -6.50 -7.54 15.51
N TYR A 32 -7.30 -8.46 16.03
CA TYR A 32 -8.23 -8.17 17.12
C TYR A 32 -7.49 -7.79 18.41
N ALA A 33 -6.38 -8.47 18.72
CA ALA A 33 -5.54 -8.11 19.86
C ALA A 33 -4.93 -6.70 19.71
N LYS A 34 -4.60 -6.32 18.47
CA LYS A 34 -4.03 -5.01 18.13
C LYS A 34 -5.07 -3.88 18.11
N ASN A 35 -6.33 -4.19 17.79
CA ASN A 35 -7.42 -3.23 17.67
C ASN A 35 -8.63 -3.67 18.53
N PRO A 36 -8.59 -3.52 19.87
CA PRO A 36 -9.66 -3.94 20.77
C PRO A 36 -11.04 -3.30 20.50
N GLU A 37 -11.07 -2.19 19.79
CA GLU A 37 -12.28 -1.50 19.35
C GLU A 37 -13.02 -2.21 18.20
N ILE A 38 -12.36 -3.13 17.50
CA ILE A 38 -12.96 -3.92 16.42
C ILE A 38 -13.60 -5.16 17.02
N SER A 39 -14.93 -5.23 17.00
CA SER A 39 -15.66 -6.43 17.40
C SER A 39 -15.71 -7.46 16.26
N LYS A 40 -15.80 -8.75 16.62
CA LYS A 40 -16.08 -9.83 15.65
C LYS A 40 -17.43 -9.65 14.95
N GLU A 41 -18.40 -9.06 15.65
CA GLU A 41 -19.74 -8.78 15.10
C GLU A 41 -19.69 -7.79 13.93
N ASN A 42 -18.92 -6.71 14.03
CA ASN A 42 -18.79 -5.72 12.94
C ASN A 42 -18.20 -6.36 11.67
N ILE A 43 -17.20 -7.23 11.84
CA ILE A 43 -16.55 -7.92 10.73
C ILE A 43 -17.47 -8.98 10.12
N GLU A 44 -18.27 -9.67 10.94
CA GLU A 44 -19.27 -10.62 10.47
C GLU A 44 -20.40 -9.90 9.69
N ASP A 45 -20.81 -8.71 10.10
CA ASP A 45 -21.79 -7.91 9.36
C ASP A 45 -21.24 -7.40 8.03
N LEU A 46 -19.96 -7.04 7.96
CA LEU A 46 -19.28 -6.78 6.68
C LEU A 46 -19.27 -8.03 5.80
N ARG A 47 -18.96 -9.20 6.36
CA ARG A 47 -18.93 -10.47 5.62
C ARG A 47 -20.31 -10.81 5.05
N LYS A 48 -21.38 -10.67 5.83
CA LYS A 48 -22.77 -10.85 5.36
C LYS A 48 -23.11 -9.88 4.24
N TRP A 49 -22.69 -8.61 4.35
CA TRP A 49 -22.89 -7.64 3.27
C TRP A 49 -22.14 -8.02 2.00
N VAL A 50 -20.88 -8.47 2.07
CA VAL A 50 -20.10 -8.93 0.90
C VAL A 50 -20.84 -10.05 0.15
N VAL A 51 -21.50 -10.97 0.88
CA VAL A 51 -22.30 -12.05 0.27
C VAL A 51 -23.47 -11.54 -0.57
N THR A 52 -23.99 -10.35 -0.26
CA THR A 52 -25.05 -9.71 -1.06
C THR A 52 -24.54 -9.02 -2.32
N GLN A 53 -23.22 -8.89 -2.49
CA GLN A 53 -22.57 -8.21 -3.62
C GLN A 53 -21.88 -9.24 -4.54
N PRO A 54 -22.56 -9.76 -5.58
CA PRO A 54 -22.06 -10.89 -6.38
C PRO A 54 -20.83 -10.56 -7.23
N HIS A 55 -20.56 -9.28 -7.51
CA HIS A 55 -19.36 -8.83 -8.24
C HIS A 55 -18.12 -8.75 -7.36
N LEU A 56 -18.26 -8.77 -6.04
CA LEU A 56 -17.13 -8.82 -5.11
C LEU A 56 -16.61 -10.25 -4.92
N PRO A 57 -15.32 -10.44 -4.61
CA PRO A 57 -14.81 -11.74 -4.19
C PRO A 57 -15.55 -12.24 -2.94
N GLN A 58 -16.02 -13.48 -2.97
CA GLN A 58 -16.81 -14.05 -1.87
C GLN A 58 -15.93 -14.61 -0.73
N ASN A 59 -14.64 -14.77 -0.98
CA ASN A 59 -13.64 -15.35 -0.07
C ASN A 59 -12.64 -14.31 0.45
N ILE A 60 -13.11 -13.09 0.76
CA ILE A 60 -12.25 -12.06 1.35
C ILE A 60 -11.77 -12.56 2.74
N PRO A 61 -10.45 -12.58 2.97
CA PRO A 61 -9.89 -12.98 4.27
C PRO A 61 -10.33 -12.02 5.39
N GLU A 62 -10.43 -12.54 6.60
CA GLU A 62 -10.92 -11.77 7.75
C GLU A 62 -9.99 -10.62 8.12
N GLU A 63 -8.69 -10.86 8.08
CA GLU A 63 -7.65 -9.85 8.27
C GLU A 63 -7.75 -8.70 7.25
N MET A 64 -8.22 -9.00 6.03
CA MET A 64 -8.43 -7.98 5.01
C MET A 64 -9.69 -7.14 5.31
N LEU A 65 -10.78 -7.76 5.79
CA LEU A 65 -11.97 -7.03 6.22
C LEU A 65 -11.66 -6.12 7.42
N ILE A 66 -10.85 -6.61 8.37
CA ILE A 66 -10.35 -5.81 9.50
C ILE A 66 -9.53 -4.62 8.98
N LEU A 67 -8.62 -4.86 8.02
CA LEU A 67 -7.81 -3.79 7.44
C LEU A 67 -8.66 -2.69 6.80
N PHE A 68 -9.68 -3.06 5.99
CA PHE A 68 -10.63 -2.09 5.42
C PHE A 68 -11.36 -1.31 6.52
N TYR A 69 -11.97 -2.01 7.47
CA TYR A 69 -12.75 -1.40 8.53
C TYR A 69 -11.92 -0.43 9.39
N HIS A 70 -10.71 -0.86 9.74
CA HIS A 70 -9.74 -0.01 10.43
C HIS A 70 -9.35 1.21 9.58
N SER A 71 -9.06 1.03 8.28
CA SER A 71 -8.64 2.13 7.40
C SER A 71 -9.68 3.23 7.28
N CYS A 72 -10.97 2.85 7.31
CA CYS A 72 -12.13 3.75 7.26
C CYS A 72 -12.57 4.27 8.64
N PHE A 73 -11.69 4.23 9.64
CA PHE A 73 -11.97 4.72 11.00
C PHE A 73 -13.22 4.10 11.64
N PHE A 74 -13.46 2.80 11.35
CA PHE A 74 -14.58 2.03 11.89
C PHE A 74 -15.96 2.47 11.38
N ASP A 75 -15.99 3.28 10.31
CA ASP A 75 -17.22 3.67 9.64
C ASP A 75 -17.64 2.58 8.63
N MET A 76 -18.78 1.94 8.88
CA MET A 76 -19.29 0.84 8.06
C MET A 76 -19.65 1.26 6.63
N GLU A 77 -20.16 2.47 6.43
CA GLU A 77 -20.54 2.95 5.10
C GLU A 77 -19.30 3.23 4.26
N GLN A 78 -18.33 3.96 4.82
CA GLN A 78 -17.05 4.23 4.17
C GLN A 78 -16.27 2.94 3.90
N THR A 79 -16.36 1.96 4.80
CA THR A 79 -15.72 0.65 4.61
C THR A 79 -16.27 -0.07 3.37
N ARG A 80 -17.60 -0.09 3.20
CA ARG A 80 -18.25 -0.71 2.03
C ARG A 80 -17.84 -0.01 0.74
N ILE A 81 -17.83 1.33 0.73
CA ILE A 81 -17.39 2.14 -0.42
C ILE A 81 -15.92 1.81 -0.76
N CYS A 82 -15.04 1.76 0.23
CA CYS A 82 -13.63 1.45 0.00
C CYS A 82 -13.43 0.04 -0.58
N ILE A 83 -14.16 -0.98 -0.07
CA ILE A 83 -14.13 -2.34 -0.61
C ILE A 83 -14.57 -2.36 -2.07
N GLU A 84 -15.68 -1.70 -2.41
CA GLU A 84 -16.20 -1.59 -3.78
C GLU A 84 -15.16 -0.98 -4.73
N ILE A 85 -14.60 0.16 -4.34
CA ILE A 85 -13.60 0.88 -5.16
C ILE A 85 -12.33 0.04 -5.31
N TYR A 86 -11.85 -0.60 -4.23
CA TYR A 86 -10.67 -1.45 -4.26
C TYR A 86 -10.80 -2.59 -5.27
N TYR A 87 -11.88 -3.36 -5.21
CA TYR A 87 -12.05 -4.52 -6.09
C TYR A 87 -12.44 -4.13 -7.52
N THR A 88 -13.17 -3.02 -7.70
CA THR A 88 -13.43 -2.45 -9.03
C THR A 88 -12.12 -2.04 -9.71
N LEU A 89 -11.29 -1.22 -9.05
CA LEU A 89 -10.02 -0.77 -9.61
C LEU A 89 -9.04 -1.92 -9.84
N LYS A 90 -9.05 -2.96 -8.99
CA LYS A 90 -8.28 -4.20 -9.21
C LYS A 90 -8.62 -4.87 -10.53
N THR A 91 -9.89 -4.85 -10.90
CA THR A 91 -10.39 -5.48 -12.13
C THR A 91 -10.17 -4.59 -13.36
N GLU A 92 -10.39 -3.29 -13.23
CA GLU A 92 -10.34 -2.32 -14.33
C GLU A 92 -8.93 -1.76 -14.63
N THR A 93 -7.94 -2.12 -13.81
CA THR A 93 -6.56 -1.61 -13.93
C THR A 93 -5.54 -2.73 -14.05
N PRO A 94 -5.63 -3.61 -15.08
CA PRO A 94 -4.71 -4.72 -15.26
C PRO A 94 -3.25 -4.26 -15.42
N GLU A 95 -3.01 -3.04 -15.88
CA GLU A 95 -1.68 -2.44 -15.93
C GLU A 95 -1.01 -2.34 -14.55
N PHE A 96 -1.78 -2.33 -13.44
CA PHE A 96 -1.27 -2.35 -12.07
C PHE A 96 -1.50 -3.69 -11.37
N PHE A 97 -2.58 -4.41 -11.67
CA PHE A 97 -3.03 -5.56 -10.89
C PHE A 97 -2.82 -6.94 -11.55
N ALA A 98 -2.60 -7.01 -12.86
CA ALA A 98 -2.34 -8.25 -13.57
C ALA A 98 -0.84 -8.52 -13.76
N ASN A 99 -0.46 -9.79 -13.97
CA ASN A 99 0.91 -10.24 -14.27
C ASN A 99 1.95 -9.77 -13.25
N ARG A 100 1.65 -9.94 -11.96
CA ARG A 100 2.48 -9.52 -10.82
C ARG A 100 3.54 -10.56 -10.46
N ASP A 101 4.46 -10.78 -11.39
CA ASP A 101 5.60 -11.68 -11.22
C ASP A 101 6.91 -10.89 -11.41
N VAL A 102 7.70 -10.81 -10.34
CA VAL A 102 8.95 -10.04 -10.27
C VAL A 102 10.04 -10.54 -11.23
N PHE A 103 9.89 -11.75 -11.78
CA PHE A 103 10.82 -12.31 -12.77
C PHE A 103 10.47 -11.93 -14.22
N ARG A 104 9.34 -11.26 -14.44
CA ARG A 104 8.97 -10.77 -15.78
C ARG A 104 9.92 -9.66 -16.24
N PRO A 105 10.31 -9.60 -17.53
CA PRO A 105 11.31 -8.65 -18.01
C PRO A 105 11.00 -7.18 -17.69
N GLU A 106 9.73 -6.78 -17.78
CA GLU A 106 9.28 -5.43 -17.45
C GLU A 106 9.49 -5.08 -15.98
N LEU A 107 9.23 -6.03 -15.07
CA LEU A 107 9.41 -5.83 -13.64
C LEU A 107 10.87 -5.95 -13.21
N VAL A 108 11.66 -6.82 -13.86
CA VAL A 108 13.12 -6.86 -13.70
C VAL A 108 13.73 -5.51 -14.11
N ASN A 109 13.29 -4.91 -15.21
CA ASN A 109 13.73 -3.56 -15.59
C ASN A 109 13.35 -2.53 -14.51
N ALA A 110 12.09 -2.52 -14.06
CA ALA A 110 11.64 -1.57 -13.04
C ALA A 110 12.39 -1.74 -11.70
N LEU A 111 12.69 -2.98 -11.29
CA LEU A 111 13.54 -3.30 -10.12
C LEU A 111 14.95 -2.71 -10.22
N ASN A 112 15.51 -2.60 -11.44
CA ASN A 112 16.83 -2.01 -11.66
C ASN A 112 16.79 -0.47 -11.71
N VAL A 113 15.64 0.13 -12.05
CA VAL A 113 15.47 1.57 -12.24
C VAL A 113 14.99 2.28 -10.97
N LEU A 114 14.41 1.55 -10.03
CA LEU A 114 13.74 2.09 -8.85
C LEU A 114 14.35 1.60 -7.55
N ASP A 115 14.31 2.47 -6.54
CA ASP A 115 14.31 2.02 -5.15
C ASP A 115 12.93 2.28 -4.58
N TYR A 116 12.30 1.25 -4.03
CA TYR A 116 10.95 1.33 -3.51
C TYR A 116 10.73 0.34 -2.37
N GLY A 117 9.65 0.54 -1.62
CA GLY A 117 9.16 -0.42 -0.63
C GLY A 117 8.79 0.23 0.70
N CYS A 118 8.30 -0.59 1.62
CA CYS A 118 8.02 -0.16 2.98
C CYS A 118 9.32 -0.12 3.78
N LEU A 119 9.64 1.03 4.35
CA LEU A 119 10.84 1.16 5.16
C LEU A 119 10.68 0.37 6.46
N PRO A 120 11.74 -0.25 6.99
CA PRO A 120 11.68 -0.95 8.29
C PRO A 120 11.57 0.03 9.46
N ILE A 121 11.49 1.34 9.21
CA ILE A 121 11.34 2.38 10.20
C ILE A 121 9.97 3.04 10.09
N ARG A 122 9.40 3.37 11.24
CA ARG A 122 8.17 4.14 11.42
C ARG A 122 8.52 5.52 11.96
N ASN A 123 7.66 6.49 11.65
CA ASN A 123 7.82 7.84 12.18
C ASN A 123 7.47 7.88 13.70
N PRO A 124 7.64 9.02 14.38
CA PRO A 124 7.32 9.15 15.81
C PRO A 124 5.84 8.92 16.16
N ASN A 125 4.94 9.14 15.21
CA ASN A 125 3.51 8.86 15.32
C ASN A 125 3.15 7.40 14.98
N ASP A 126 4.16 6.54 14.84
CA ASP A 126 4.03 5.12 14.48
C ASP A 126 3.45 4.87 13.08
N TYR A 127 3.58 5.84 12.18
CA TYR A 127 3.16 5.68 10.79
C TYR A 127 4.21 4.92 9.98
N GLN A 128 3.72 3.99 9.17
CA GLN A 128 4.53 3.23 8.24
C GLN A 128 4.92 4.10 7.03
N ILE A 129 6.21 4.11 6.68
CA ILE A 129 6.72 4.89 5.55
C ILE A 129 6.82 3.98 4.32
N ILE A 130 6.16 4.39 3.23
CA ILE A 130 6.26 3.79 1.90
C ILE A 130 7.18 4.70 1.08
N TYR A 131 8.30 4.16 0.62
CA TYR A 131 9.31 4.90 -0.11
C TYR A 131 9.30 4.54 -1.59
N HIS A 132 9.56 5.54 -2.44
CA HIS A 132 9.76 5.33 -3.87
C HIS A 132 10.67 6.44 -4.44
N LYS A 133 11.72 6.04 -5.17
CA LYS A 133 12.60 6.95 -5.92
C LYS A 133 13.12 6.34 -7.21
N LEU A 134 13.60 7.21 -8.09
CA LEU A 134 14.44 6.79 -9.20
C LEU A 134 15.86 6.46 -8.69
N ARG A 135 16.35 5.28 -9.05
CA ARG A 135 17.78 4.90 -8.97
C ARG A 135 18.52 5.32 -10.25
N ILE A 136 17.84 5.20 -11.39
CA ILE A 136 18.34 5.55 -12.74
C ILE A 136 17.47 6.69 -13.27
N PHE A 137 18.09 7.80 -13.70
CA PHE A 137 17.38 9.05 -14.04
C PHE A 137 17.06 9.20 -15.54
N GLU A 138 17.46 8.23 -16.35
CA GLU A 138 17.18 8.22 -17.78
C GLU A 138 15.69 8.01 -18.02
N ALA A 139 15.06 9.06 -18.53
CA ALA A 139 13.62 9.11 -18.68
C ALA A 139 13.06 7.96 -19.49
N ASN A 140 13.81 7.40 -20.45
CA ASN A 140 13.40 6.28 -21.31
C ASN A 140 13.44 4.89 -20.62
N LYS A 141 14.10 4.77 -19.45
CA LYS A 141 14.23 3.51 -18.69
C LYS A 141 13.08 3.29 -17.71
N TYR A 142 12.46 4.36 -17.24
CA TYR A 142 11.34 4.29 -16.30
C TYR A 142 10.00 4.07 -17.02
N VAL A 143 9.20 3.10 -16.57
CA VAL A 143 7.83 2.91 -17.04
C VAL A 143 6.90 3.08 -15.84
N PHE A 144 6.02 4.07 -15.91
CA PHE A 144 5.16 4.45 -14.79
C PHE A 144 4.30 3.30 -14.27
N ASN A 145 3.67 2.55 -15.19
CA ASN A 145 2.78 1.45 -14.80
C ASN A 145 3.54 0.33 -14.09
N ASP A 146 4.77 0.03 -14.52
CA ASP A 146 5.60 -1.00 -13.88
C ASP A 146 6.09 -0.54 -12.50
N GLY A 147 6.44 0.74 -12.36
CA GLY A 147 6.79 1.34 -11.06
C GLY A 147 5.63 1.32 -10.06
N VAL A 148 4.43 1.73 -10.50
CA VAL A 148 3.21 1.67 -9.68
C VAL A 148 2.86 0.21 -9.32
N LYS A 149 3.00 -0.73 -10.27
CA LYS A 149 2.78 -2.15 -10.01
C LYS A 149 3.70 -2.67 -8.91
N LEU A 150 5.00 -2.39 -9.00
CA LEU A 150 5.97 -2.77 -7.96
C LEU A 150 5.66 -2.14 -6.61
N LEU A 151 5.29 -0.85 -6.60
CA LEU A 151 4.91 -0.15 -5.37
C LEU A 151 3.71 -0.83 -4.68
N ILE A 152 2.64 -1.13 -5.44
CA ILE A 152 1.45 -1.79 -4.89
C ILE A 152 1.79 -3.21 -4.43
N MET A 153 2.63 -3.95 -5.15
CA MET A 153 3.09 -5.28 -4.72
C MET A 153 3.86 -5.22 -3.38
N ALA A 154 4.72 -4.22 -3.19
CA ALA A 154 5.42 -4.03 -1.92
C ALA A 154 4.47 -3.68 -0.78
N MET A 155 3.45 -2.86 -1.06
CA MET A 155 2.42 -2.51 -0.09
C MET A 155 1.55 -3.71 0.28
N ASP A 156 1.09 -4.50 -0.70
CA ASP A 156 0.34 -5.74 -0.46
C ASP A 156 1.14 -6.71 0.44
N ALA A 157 2.45 -6.85 0.17
CA ALA A 157 3.34 -7.66 1.00
C ALA A 157 3.46 -7.11 2.43
N CYS A 158 3.59 -5.78 2.59
CA CYS A 158 3.65 -5.13 3.90
C CYS A 158 2.35 -5.31 4.70
N PHE A 159 1.20 -5.08 4.09
CA PHE A 159 -0.10 -5.22 4.75
C PHE A 159 -0.34 -6.65 5.19
N LYS A 160 0.07 -7.62 4.36
CA LYS A 160 -0.09 -9.03 4.68
C LYS A 160 0.66 -9.44 5.95
N VAL A 161 1.81 -8.82 6.25
CA VAL A 161 2.60 -9.16 7.45
C VAL A 161 2.37 -8.24 8.63
N ASP A 162 2.24 -6.93 8.41
CA ASP A 162 2.17 -5.92 9.47
C ASP A 162 0.72 -5.53 9.82
N GLY A 163 -0.21 -5.78 8.90
CA GLY A 163 -1.63 -5.55 9.11
C GLY A 163 -2.03 -4.09 9.21
N THR A 164 -2.96 -3.81 10.11
CA THR A 164 -3.43 -2.45 10.43
C THR A 164 -2.29 -1.52 10.86
N CYS A 165 -2.37 -0.24 10.53
CA CYS A 165 -1.38 0.74 10.95
C CYS A 165 -2.05 2.08 11.19
N PRO A 166 -1.70 2.82 12.27
CA PRO A 166 -2.34 4.09 12.59
C PRO A 166 -2.23 5.14 11.48
N GLY A 167 -1.24 5.01 10.59
CA GLY A 167 -1.13 5.82 9.39
C GLY A 167 -0.02 5.39 8.44
N TYR A 168 -0.12 5.84 7.21
CA TYR A 168 0.90 5.66 6.18
C TYR A 168 1.37 7.01 5.64
N ILE A 169 2.67 7.11 5.38
CA ILE A 169 3.32 8.23 4.70
C ILE A 169 3.90 7.72 3.39
N PHE A 170 3.52 8.35 2.29
CA PHE A 170 4.20 8.15 1.02
C PHE A 170 5.32 9.18 0.88
N LEU A 171 6.55 8.68 0.78
CA LEU A 171 7.75 9.46 0.57
C LEU A 171 8.24 9.21 -0.87
N PHE A 172 7.89 10.14 -1.76
CA PHE A 172 8.31 10.11 -3.15
C PHE A 172 9.48 11.06 -3.35
N ASP A 173 10.69 10.51 -3.45
CA ASP A 173 11.87 11.30 -3.72
C ASP A 173 11.94 11.61 -5.22
N MET A 174 11.65 12.87 -5.53
CA MET A 174 11.52 13.37 -6.90
C MET A 174 12.87 13.77 -7.53
N ARG A 175 14.01 13.53 -6.86
CA ARG A 175 15.32 13.81 -7.43
C ARG A 175 15.52 13.02 -8.73
N GLY A 176 15.99 13.72 -9.76
CA GLY A 176 16.21 13.13 -11.08
C GLY A 176 14.95 13.00 -11.95
N VAL A 177 13.75 13.22 -11.39
CA VAL A 177 12.54 13.37 -12.21
C VAL A 177 12.65 14.66 -13.00
N ARG A 178 12.44 14.55 -14.32
CA ARG A 178 12.59 15.64 -15.31
C ARG A 178 11.39 15.65 -16.24
N LEU A 179 11.22 16.73 -17.02
CA LEU A 179 10.12 16.85 -18.00
C LEU A 179 10.00 15.63 -18.93
N GLY A 180 11.12 15.03 -19.34
CA GLY A 180 11.11 13.81 -20.17
C GLY A 180 10.46 12.58 -19.51
N HIS A 181 10.38 12.52 -18.18
CA HIS A 181 9.60 11.48 -17.49
C HIS A 181 8.11 11.82 -17.55
N LEU A 182 7.76 13.09 -17.31
CA LEU A 182 6.37 13.55 -17.28
C LEU A 182 5.69 13.39 -18.64
N THR A 183 6.39 13.64 -19.73
CA THR A 183 5.86 13.46 -21.10
C THR A 183 5.57 12.00 -21.46
N ARG A 184 6.07 11.03 -20.68
CA ARG A 184 5.80 9.60 -20.87
C ARG A 184 4.65 9.09 -19.99
N LEU A 185 4.08 9.94 -19.14
CA LEU A 185 2.97 9.56 -18.26
C LEU A 185 1.65 9.53 -19.04
N SER A 186 0.88 8.48 -18.81
CA SER A 186 -0.52 8.43 -19.24
C SER A 186 -1.38 9.16 -18.21
N ILE A 187 -2.16 10.15 -18.66
CA ILE A 187 -3.15 10.86 -17.82
C ILE A 187 -4.16 9.86 -17.23
N SER A 188 -4.54 8.85 -18.02
CA SER A 188 -5.45 7.79 -17.55
C SER A 188 -4.83 6.99 -16.41
N SER A 189 -3.58 6.55 -16.56
CA SER A 189 -2.87 5.78 -15.51
C SER A 189 -2.62 6.62 -14.26
N LEU A 190 -2.29 7.92 -14.41
CA LEU A 190 -2.17 8.84 -13.27
C LEU A 190 -3.49 8.96 -12.50
N ARG A 191 -4.61 9.16 -13.20
CA ARG A 191 -5.93 9.25 -12.58
C ARG A 191 -6.25 7.98 -11.80
N LYS A 192 -6.10 6.80 -12.43
CA LYS A 192 -6.33 5.50 -11.78
C LYS A 192 -5.45 5.32 -10.55
N PHE A 193 -4.18 5.73 -10.61
CA PHE A 193 -3.27 5.66 -9.47
C PHE A 193 -3.74 6.54 -8.31
N PHE A 194 -4.09 7.80 -8.57
CA PHE A 194 -4.55 8.70 -7.51
C PHE A 194 -5.89 8.26 -6.92
N THR A 195 -6.87 7.85 -7.74
CA THR A 195 -8.13 7.27 -7.26
C THR A 195 -7.89 6.04 -6.38
N PHE A 196 -6.97 5.15 -6.79
CA PHE A 196 -6.62 3.99 -5.97
C PHE A 196 -6.04 4.41 -4.62
N ILE A 197 -5.05 5.31 -4.58
CA ILE A 197 -4.41 5.74 -3.32
C ILE A 197 -5.37 6.50 -2.40
N GLN A 198 -6.30 7.30 -2.95
CA GLN A 198 -7.17 8.17 -2.18
C GLN A 198 -8.45 7.46 -1.69
N GLU A 199 -9.00 6.55 -2.47
CA GLU A 199 -10.35 6.02 -2.24
C GLU A 199 -10.38 4.49 -2.11
N GLY A 200 -9.52 3.78 -2.85
CA GLY A 200 -9.54 2.32 -2.88
C GLY A 200 -8.58 1.66 -1.90
N LEU A 201 -7.46 2.31 -1.58
CA LEU A 201 -6.40 1.71 -0.80
C LEU A 201 -6.78 1.65 0.69
N PRO A 202 -6.78 0.47 1.34
CA PRO A 202 -7.22 0.33 2.74
C PRO A 202 -6.13 0.77 3.72
N VAL A 203 -5.79 2.06 3.68
CA VAL A 203 -4.80 2.68 4.56
C VAL A 203 -5.29 4.04 5.06
N ARG A 204 -4.83 4.44 6.24
CA ARG A 204 -4.98 5.82 6.73
C ARG A 204 -3.85 6.68 6.18
N LEU A 205 -4.05 7.35 5.05
CA LEU A 205 -3.06 8.27 4.49
C LEU A 205 -2.91 9.51 5.39
N ARG A 206 -1.70 9.82 5.87
CA ARG A 206 -1.49 10.94 6.81
C ARG A 206 -0.87 12.18 6.20
N VAL A 207 0.16 12.07 5.37
CA VAL A 207 0.74 13.19 4.57
C VAL A 207 1.60 12.59 3.44
N PHE A 208 1.63 13.26 2.29
CA PHE A 208 2.60 13.06 1.21
C PHE A 208 3.80 13.96 1.47
N MET A 209 5.00 13.40 1.58
CA MET A 209 6.24 14.20 1.64
C MET A 209 6.99 14.00 0.32
N SER A 210 7.21 15.11 -0.40
CA SER A 210 8.03 15.19 -1.60
C SER A 210 9.45 15.65 -1.27
#